data_AF-A0A3A8HX03-F1
#
_entry.id   AF-A0A3A8HX03-F1
#
_cell.length_a   1.000
_cell.length_b   1.000
_cell.length_c   1.000
_cell.angle_alpha   90.00
_cell.angle_beta   90.00
_cell.angle_gamma   90.00
#
_symmetry.space_group_name_H-M   'P 1'
#
loop_
_entity.id
_entity.type
_entity.pdbx_description
1 polymer ?
#
loop_
_entity_poly.entity_id
_entity_poly.type
_entity_poly.pdbx_seq_one_letter_code
_entity_poly.pdbx_strand_id
1 'polypeptide(L)'
;FAEPRSGPYPLPPLDVHPVASEIDKACSALGWHSTPTARGILSKPYKGRASCAYCALCGSYGCETGAKSGTNVSLIPAALATGNVEVRPGSMARSIEVDRQGRARSVVYLDKDGVTQEQPAKVIIASATAVESARLLLNSTSSRFPNGLANGNGLVGKNLLFSSFGGSRAIFRVSKQKEARPWLTDPAPFVNRSIQDFYLMPDARHGFRKGGTLGFMWSHPNPIFAAVGLAGSGKSGVFGKELKDRMRAYRDSRILEFEVYAEFLPTPGTSVTVESGVKDKYGIPVAAITLDRHPADYAATRFLVERGEEVLLRLDPDAVERVGTQGETTILQHGTCRFGDDPATSVLDKHCRAHEVPNLYVVDGSFMPTGGSVPSTLTIAANSFRVAHHLVSTLKG
;
A
#
# COMPACT_ATOMS: atom_id res chain seq x y z
N PHE A 1 9.18 2.52 22.08
CA PHE A 1 8.82 2.94 20.71
C PHE A 1 8.74 1.80 19.72
N ALA A 2 9.41 0.65 19.91
CA ALA A 2 9.12 -0.54 19.11
C ALA A 2 7.82 -1.22 19.59
N GLU A 3 7.00 -1.66 18.64
CA GLU A 3 5.81 -2.50 18.91
C GLU A 3 6.19 -3.79 19.64
N PRO A 4 5.34 -4.33 20.53
CA PRO A 4 5.62 -5.58 21.22
C PRO A 4 5.70 -6.75 20.23
N ARG A 5 6.68 -7.63 20.43
CA ARG A 5 6.93 -8.80 19.58
C ARG A 5 7.18 -10.02 20.44
N SER A 6 6.65 -11.17 20.03
CA SER A 6 6.93 -12.46 20.66
C SER A 6 8.35 -12.99 20.37
N GLY A 7 9.06 -12.39 19.40
CA GLY A 7 10.41 -12.80 19.04
C GLY A 7 11.08 -11.86 18.02
N PRO A 8 12.36 -12.11 17.71
CA PRO A 8 13.12 -11.32 16.74
C PRO A 8 12.55 -11.46 15.32
N TYR A 9 12.97 -10.59 14.41
CA TYR A 9 12.72 -10.82 12.99
C TYR A 9 13.44 -12.10 12.52
N PRO A 10 12.91 -12.83 11.52
CA PRO A 10 13.53 -14.06 11.02
C PRO A 10 14.93 -13.86 10.43
N LEU A 11 15.27 -12.63 10.05
CA LEU A 11 16.53 -12.26 9.42
C LEU A 11 17.10 -11.00 10.09
N PRO A 12 18.44 -10.82 10.08
CA PRO A 12 19.04 -9.57 10.52
C PRO A 12 18.64 -8.40 9.61
N PRO A 13 18.81 -7.14 10.06
CA PRO A 13 18.60 -5.96 9.23
C PRO A 13 19.40 -5.99 7.92
N LEU A 14 18.92 -5.27 6.91
CA LEU A 14 19.71 -4.94 5.72
C LEU A 14 20.82 -3.95 6.08
N ASP A 15 21.86 -3.92 5.26
CA ASP A 15 22.82 -2.83 5.28
C ASP A 15 22.12 -1.52 4.93
N VAL A 16 22.49 -0.46 5.63
CA VAL A 16 21.90 0.87 5.48
C VAL A 16 22.97 1.88 5.11
N HIS A 17 22.54 2.88 4.35
CA HIS A 17 23.36 4.01 3.98
C HIS A 17 23.77 4.83 5.22
N PRO A 18 25.00 5.37 5.29
CA PRO A 18 25.49 6.09 6.47
C PRO A 18 24.62 7.28 6.92
N VAL A 19 23.88 7.91 6.00
CA VAL A 19 22.86 8.95 6.29
C VAL A 19 21.85 8.52 7.37
N ALA A 20 21.62 7.21 7.54
CA ALA A 20 20.75 6.69 8.59
C ALA A 20 21.24 7.13 9.99
N SER A 21 22.56 7.14 10.22
CA SER A 21 23.15 7.64 11.47
C SER A 21 22.98 9.15 11.63
N GLU A 22 23.03 9.91 10.52
CA GLU A 22 22.79 11.36 10.56
C GLU A 22 21.33 11.68 10.91
N ILE A 23 20.37 10.90 10.40
CA ILE A 23 18.96 10.97 10.81
C ILE A 23 18.81 10.62 12.30
N ASP A 24 19.52 9.60 12.79
CA ASP A 24 19.48 9.20 14.20
C ASP A 24 19.98 10.34 15.12
N LYS A 25 21.05 11.03 14.71
CA LYS A 25 21.58 12.22 15.43
C LYS A 25 20.60 13.39 15.38
N ALA A 26 20.02 13.67 14.22
CA ALA A 26 19.05 14.75 14.04
C ALA A 26 17.79 14.53 14.91
N CYS A 27 17.27 13.31 14.95
CA CYS A 27 16.14 12.95 15.81
C CYS A 27 16.51 13.07 17.29
N SER A 28 17.67 12.57 17.70
CA SER A 28 18.13 12.66 19.10
C SER A 28 18.26 14.11 19.56
N ALA A 29 18.77 15.01 18.70
CA ALA A 29 18.87 16.45 18.98
C ALA A 29 17.50 17.15 19.09
N LEU A 30 16.45 16.57 18.52
CA LEU A 30 15.06 17.03 18.64
C LEU A 30 14.30 16.35 19.80
N GLY A 31 14.92 15.37 20.47
CA GLY A 31 14.29 14.56 21.51
C GLY A 31 13.33 13.50 20.96
N TRP A 32 13.51 13.07 19.70
CA TRP A 32 12.66 12.09 19.02
C TRP A 32 13.39 10.77 18.76
N HIS A 33 12.63 9.73 18.41
CA HIS A 33 13.14 8.37 18.22
C HIS A 33 13.01 7.92 16.76
N SER A 34 14.13 7.91 16.06
CA SER A 34 14.24 7.15 14.81
C SER A 34 14.33 5.65 15.11
N THR A 35 13.72 4.85 14.24
CA THR A 35 13.72 3.39 14.33
C THR A 35 14.12 2.77 13.00
N PRO A 36 14.86 1.63 13.00
CA PRO A 36 15.11 0.88 11.79
C PRO A 36 13.81 0.36 11.15
N THR A 37 13.56 0.73 9.90
CA THR A 37 12.38 0.27 9.17
C THR A 37 12.56 -1.18 8.70
N ALA A 38 11.73 -2.09 9.19
CA ALA A 38 11.73 -3.47 8.69
C ALA A 38 11.24 -3.53 7.24
N ARG A 39 11.91 -4.33 6.41
CA ARG A 39 11.54 -4.55 5.00
C ARG A 39 11.27 -6.02 4.73
N GLY A 40 10.29 -6.27 3.86
CA GLY A 40 10.12 -7.58 3.23
C GLY A 40 11.19 -7.83 2.17
N ILE A 41 12.47 -7.82 2.53
CA ILE A 41 13.61 -8.05 1.64
C ILE A 41 14.60 -8.95 2.38
N LEU A 42 15.14 -9.96 1.69
CA LEU A 42 16.07 -10.93 2.28
C LEU A 42 17.47 -10.31 2.42
N SER A 43 17.96 -10.12 3.66
CA SER A 43 19.33 -9.68 3.95
C SER A 43 20.36 -10.81 3.82
N LYS A 44 19.91 -12.06 3.93
CA LYS A 44 20.69 -13.29 3.72
C LYS A 44 19.85 -14.29 2.93
N PRO A 45 20.47 -15.28 2.26
CA PRO A 45 19.73 -16.36 1.61
C PRO A 45 18.73 -17.00 2.58
N TYR A 46 17.50 -17.19 2.16
CA TYR A 46 16.43 -17.66 3.03
C TYR A 46 15.38 -18.45 2.24
N LYS A 47 15.03 -19.65 2.72
CA LYS A 47 14.04 -20.55 2.09
C LYS A 47 14.25 -20.72 0.57
N GLY A 48 15.49 -20.98 0.17
CA GLY A 48 15.85 -21.23 -1.24
C GLY A 48 15.91 -19.99 -2.14
N ARG A 49 15.79 -18.78 -1.59
CA ARG A 49 15.90 -17.50 -2.33
C ARG A 49 17.20 -16.78 -1.98
N ALA A 50 17.79 -16.11 -2.97
CA ALA A 50 19.00 -15.30 -2.80
C ALA A 50 18.74 -14.03 -1.96
N SER A 51 19.81 -13.48 -1.38
CA SER A 51 19.79 -12.20 -0.68
C SER A 51 19.69 -11.01 -1.65
N CYS A 52 19.42 -9.83 -1.10
CA CYS A 52 19.38 -8.57 -1.83
C CYS A 52 20.73 -8.28 -2.52
N ALA A 53 20.69 -7.88 -3.79
CA ALA A 53 21.85 -7.37 -4.52
C ALA A 53 21.99 -5.84 -4.45
N TYR A 54 21.17 -5.18 -3.62
CA TYR A 54 21.20 -3.73 -3.39
C TYR A 54 21.11 -2.86 -4.68
N CYS A 55 20.34 -3.31 -5.68
CA CYS A 55 20.23 -2.63 -6.99
C CYS A 55 19.41 -1.32 -7.00
N ALA A 56 18.85 -0.90 -5.85
CA ALA A 56 18.08 0.33 -5.68
C ALA A 56 16.74 0.46 -6.45
N LEU A 57 16.36 -0.53 -7.26
CA LEU A 57 15.14 -0.50 -8.11
C LEU A 57 13.95 -1.25 -7.49
N CYS A 58 13.82 -1.22 -6.16
CA CYS A 58 12.73 -1.94 -5.48
C CYS A 58 11.34 -1.33 -5.72
N GLY A 59 11.28 -0.01 -5.90
CA GLY A 59 10.06 0.70 -6.30
C GLY A 59 9.79 0.53 -7.79
N SER A 60 8.52 0.45 -8.20
CA SER A 60 8.09 0.38 -9.61
C SER A 60 8.56 -0.80 -10.47
N TYR A 61 9.49 -1.63 -10.00
CA TYR A 61 10.04 -2.77 -10.74
C TYR A 61 9.95 -4.08 -9.95
N GLY A 62 9.86 -5.20 -10.68
CA GLY A 62 10.07 -6.53 -10.14
C GLY A 62 11.51 -6.69 -9.63
N CYS A 63 11.71 -7.52 -8.60
CA CYS A 63 13.06 -7.79 -8.09
C CYS A 63 13.70 -8.92 -8.89
N GLU A 64 14.75 -8.61 -9.63
CA GLU A 64 15.48 -9.54 -10.50
C GLU A 64 16.10 -10.72 -9.74
N THR A 65 16.59 -10.50 -8.52
CA THR A 65 17.20 -11.57 -7.70
C THR A 65 16.16 -12.37 -6.91
N GLY A 66 14.90 -11.96 -6.97
CA GLY A 66 13.85 -12.55 -6.15
C GLY A 66 14.02 -12.30 -4.65
N ALA A 67 14.84 -11.34 -4.21
CA ALA A 67 15.04 -11.03 -2.78
C ALA A 67 13.91 -10.18 -2.16
N LYS A 68 13.27 -9.31 -2.94
CA LYS A 68 12.07 -8.56 -2.51
C LYS A 68 10.90 -9.52 -2.33
N SER A 69 10.23 -9.45 -1.19
CA SER A 69 9.06 -10.27 -0.91
C SER A 69 7.90 -9.90 -1.83
N GLY A 70 7.19 -10.92 -2.26
CA GLY A 70 6.00 -10.87 -3.11
C GLY A 70 5.40 -12.26 -3.17
N THR A 71 4.07 -12.37 -3.32
CA THR A 71 3.38 -13.68 -3.34
C THR A 71 3.90 -14.57 -4.46
N ASN A 72 4.23 -13.96 -5.61
CA ASN A 72 4.82 -14.60 -6.80
C ASN A 72 6.15 -15.33 -6.54
N VAL A 73 6.94 -14.91 -5.54
CA VAL A 73 8.24 -15.53 -5.22
C VAL A 73 8.26 -16.26 -3.88
N SER A 74 7.35 -15.91 -2.96
CA SER A 74 7.42 -16.39 -1.57
C SER A 74 6.32 -17.36 -1.16
N LEU A 75 5.16 -17.35 -1.84
CA LEU A 75 4.00 -18.15 -1.46
C LEU A 75 3.50 -19.04 -2.60
N ILE A 76 3.26 -18.46 -3.79
CA ILE A 76 2.68 -19.18 -4.93
C ILE A 76 3.53 -20.39 -5.35
N PRO A 77 4.88 -20.30 -5.48
CA PRO A 77 5.69 -21.46 -5.84
C PRO A 77 5.55 -22.62 -4.83
N ALA A 78 5.54 -22.31 -3.54
CA ALA A 78 5.38 -23.31 -2.49
C ALA A 78 3.98 -23.94 -2.50
N ALA A 79 2.94 -23.15 -2.81
CA ALA A 79 1.57 -23.63 -2.94
C ALA A 79 1.41 -24.58 -4.15
N LEU A 80 1.97 -24.21 -5.32
CA LEU A 80 1.96 -25.04 -6.53
C LEU A 80 2.70 -26.37 -6.31
N ALA A 81 3.82 -26.36 -5.59
CA ALA A 81 4.59 -27.57 -5.29
C ALA A 81 3.81 -28.63 -4.48
N THR A 82 2.68 -28.27 -3.87
CA THR A 82 1.80 -29.24 -3.18
C THR A 82 0.98 -30.11 -4.13
N GLY A 83 0.85 -29.73 -5.41
CA GLY A 83 -0.02 -30.40 -6.38
C GLY A 83 -1.53 -30.13 -6.17
N ASN A 84 -1.92 -29.38 -5.14
CA ASN A 84 -3.32 -29.10 -4.79
C ASN A 84 -3.79 -27.70 -5.23
N VAL A 85 -2.93 -26.93 -5.90
CA VAL A 85 -3.20 -25.55 -6.29
C VAL A 85 -2.98 -25.40 -7.79
N GLU A 86 -3.96 -24.78 -8.44
CA GLU A 86 -3.88 -24.34 -9.83
C GLU A 86 -3.89 -22.82 -9.87
N VAL A 87 -3.04 -22.23 -10.71
CA VAL A 87 -3.04 -20.79 -11.01
C VAL A 87 -3.34 -20.63 -12.49
N ARG A 88 -4.37 -19.84 -12.82
CA ARG A 88 -4.78 -19.51 -14.19
C ARG A 88 -4.56 -18.02 -14.49
N PRO A 89 -3.37 -17.61 -14.99
CA PRO A 89 -3.14 -16.23 -15.41
C PRO A 89 -4.04 -15.84 -16.58
N GLY A 90 -4.39 -14.56 -16.68
CA GLY A 90 -5.30 -14.08 -17.73
C GLY A 90 -6.76 -14.49 -17.51
N SER A 91 -7.13 -14.95 -16.32
CA SER A 91 -8.51 -15.25 -15.93
C SER A 91 -9.08 -14.13 -15.05
N MET A 92 -9.91 -13.26 -15.63
CA MET A 92 -10.49 -12.11 -14.92
C MET A 92 -11.92 -12.42 -14.48
N ALA A 93 -12.15 -12.48 -13.17
CA ALA A 93 -13.49 -12.66 -12.59
C ALA A 93 -14.43 -11.51 -12.97
N ARG A 94 -15.65 -11.85 -13.39
CA ARG A 94 -16.69 -10.93 -13.84
C ARG A 94 -17.86 -10.88 -12.87
N SER A 95 -18.33 -12.04 -12.40
CA SER A 95 -19.42 -12.14 -11.43
C SER A 95 -19.28 -13.39 -10.57
N ILE A 96 -19.94 -13.37 -9.42
CA ILE A 96 -20.13 -14.52 -8.54
C ILE A 96 -21.62 -14.87 -8.58
N GLU A 97 -21.93 -16.06 -9.04
CA GLU A 97 -23.31 -16.53 -9.15
C GLU A 97 -23.75 -17.19 -7.83
N VAL A 98 -25.05 -17.11 -7.53
CA VAL A 98 -25.65 -17.69 -6.33
C VAL A 98 -26.69 -18.75 -6.65
N ASP A 99 -26.88 -19.69 -5.72
CA ASP A 99 -28.01 -20.62 -5.76
C ASP A 99 -29.31 -19.99 -5.23
N ARG A 100 -30.41 -20.76 -5.26
CA ARG A 100 -31.73 -20.30 -4.77
C ARG A 100 -31.72 -19.98 -3.28
N GLN A 101 -30.81 -20.59 -2.52
CA GLN A 101 -30.63 -20.40 -1.09
C GLN A 101 -29.71 -19.21 -0.77
N GLY A 102 -29.18 -18.53 -1.80
CA GLY A 102 -28.32 -17.35 -1.65
C GLY A 102 -26.86 -17.69 -1.32
N ARG A 103 -26.43 -18.95 -1.50
CA ARG A 103 -25.03 -19.34 -1.34
C ARG A 103 -24.29 -19.09 -2.65
N ALA A 104 -23.03 -18.68 -2.56
CA ALA A 104 -22.17 -18.51 -3.73
C ALA A 104 -21.89 -19.88 -4.38
N ARG A 105 -22.16 -20.02 -5.67
CA ARG A 105 -22.12 -21.30 -6.41
C ARG A 105 -20.93 -21.41 -7.34
N SER A 106 -20.62 -20.33 -8.03
CA SER A 106 -19.60 -20.31 -9.08
C SER A 106 -19.06 -18.90 -9.33
N VAL A 107 -17.89 -18.84 -9.96
CA VAL A 107 -17.31 -17.60 -10.49
C VAL A 107 -17.40 -17.66 -12.01
N VAL A 108 -18.01 -16.63 -12.61
CA VAL A 108 -17.96 -16.40 -14.05
C VAL A 108 -16.76 -15.50 -14.32
N TYR A 109 -15.90 -15.90 -15.26
CA TYR A 109 -14.68 -15.17 -15.60
C TYR A 109 -14.42 -15.16 -17.10
N LEU A 110 -13.63 -14.19 -17.56
CA LEU A 110 -13.09 -14.17 -18.92
C LEU A 110 -11.70 -14.79 -18.91
N ASP A 111 -11.45 -15.75 -19.78
CA ASP A 111 -10.10 -16.33 -19.96
C ASP A 111 -9.19 -15.41 -20.79
N LYS A 112 -7.97 -15.89 -21.06
CA LYS A 112 -6.93 -15.13 -21.78
C LYS A 112 -7.34 -14.70 -23.18
N ASP A 113 -8.29 -15.42 -23.79
CA ASP A 113 -8.79 -15.18 -25.13
C ASP A 113 -10.11 -14.37 -25.10
N GLY A 114 -10.55 -13.96 -23.89
CA GLY A 114 -11.78 -13.21 -23.67
C GLY A 114 -13.05 -14.07 -23.68
N VAL A 115 -12.92 -15.40 -23.68
CA VAL A 115 -14.06 -16.31 -23.67
C VAL A 115 -14.60 -16.45 -22.25
N THR A 116 -15.93 -16.44 -22.12
CA THR A 116 -16.60 -16.58 -20.83
C THR A 116 -16.54 -18.04 -20.36
N GLN A 117 -16.13 -18.22 -19.12
CA GLN A 117 -16.02 -19.50 -18.42
C GLN A 117 -16.79 -19.42 -17.10
N GLU A 118 -17.26 -20.56 -16.59
CA GLU A 118 -17.86 -20.69 -15.27
C GLU A 118 -17.13 -21.75 -14.45
N GLN A 119 -16.70 -21.41 -13.24
CA GLN A 119 -16.04 -22.34 -12.32
C GLN A 119 -16.88 -22.53 -11.05
N PRO A 120 -17.53 -23.69 -10.89
CA PRO A 120 -18.19 -24.04 -9.63
C PRO A 120 -17.20 -24.16 -8.47
N ALA A 121 -17.61 -23.74 -7.28
CA ALA A 121 -16.80 -23.80 -6.07
C ALA A 121 -17.65 -23.99 -4.80
N LYS A 122 -17.11 -24.72 -3.82
CA LYS A 122 -17.76 -24.89 -2.49
C LYS A 122 -17.62 -23.64 -1.62
N VAL A 123 -16.49 -22.94 -1.74
CA VAL A 123 -16.13 -21.71 -1.04
C VAL A 123 -15.49 -20.77 -2.06
N ILE A 124 -15.86 -19.49 -2.01
CA ILE A 124 -15.30 -18.46 -2.88
C ILE A 124 -14.63 -17.40 -2.00
N ILE A 125 -13.41 -17.02 -2.37
CA ILE A 125 -12.61 -15.99 -1.68
C ILE A 125 -12.26 -14.90 -2.69
N ALA A 126 -12.77 -13.69 -2.49
CA ALA A 126 -12.41 -12.53 -3.28
C ALA A 126 -11.16 -11.85 -2.69
N SER A 127 -10.11 -11.73 -3.48
CA SER A 127 -8.84 -11.09 -3.10
C SER A 127 -8.33 -10.18 -4.22
N ALA A 128 -9.22 -9.35 -4.77
CA ALA A 128 -8.99 -8.59 -5.99
C ALA A 128 -8.42 -7.18 -5.76
N THR A 129 -8.09 -6.80 -4.52
CA THR A 129 -7.87 -5.43 -4.01
C THR A 129 -9.16 -4.76 -3.56
N ALA A 130 -9.07 -3.75 -2.69
CA ALA A 130 -10.26 -3.16 -2.07
C ALA A 130 -11.25 -2.61 -3.11
N VAL A 131 -10.76 -1.93 -4.14
CA VAL A 131 -11.63 -1.37 -5.19
C VAL A 131 -12.25 -2.47 -6.05
N GLU A 132 -11.44 -3.39 -6.58
CA GLU A 132 -11.96 -4.41 -7.51
C GLU A 132 -12.77 -5.50 -6.80
N SER A 133 -12.51 -5.82 -5.54
CA SER A 133 -13.37 -6.71 -4.76
C SER A 133 -14.76 -6.09 -4.56
N ALA A 134 -14.83 -4.79 -4.23
CA ALA A 134 -16.12 -4.10 -4.15
C ALA A 134 -16.82 -4.04 -5.51
N ARG A 135 -16.08 -3.72 -6.58
CA ARG A 135 -16.61 -3.70 -7.96
C ARG A 135 -17.16 -5.07 -8.37
N LEU A 136 -16.46 -6.15 -8.05
CA LEU A 136 -16.90 -7.52 -8.34
C LEU A 136 -18.21 -7.84 -7.62
N LEU A 137 -18.31 -7.53 -6.32
CA LEU A 137 -19.51 -7.77 -5.52
C LEU A 137 -20.69 -6.92 -6.01
N LEU A 138 -20.48 -5.62 -6.28
CA LEU A 138 -21.52 -4.70 -6.78
C LEU A 138 -22.05 -5.10 -8.17
N ASN A 139 -21.20 -5.63 -9.04
CA ASN A 139 -21.60 -6.15 -10.35
C ASN A 139 -22.18 -7.59 -10.31
N SER A 140 -22.04 -8.29 -9.19
CA SER A 140 -22.60 -9.64 -9.00
C SER A 140 -24.05 -9.54 -8.52
N THR A 141 -24.99 -9.32 -9.45
CA THR A 141 -26.41 -9.15 -9.13
C THR A 141 -27.22 -10.42 -9.40
N SER A 142 -28.31 -10.58 -8.65
CA SER A 142 -29.30 -11.65 -8.88
C SER A 142 -30.67 -11.20 -8.38
N SER A 143 -31.71 -12.01 -8.56
CA SER A 143 -33.04 -11.72 -7.99
C SER A 143 -33.02 -11.57 -6.46
N ARG A 144 -32.10 -12.26 -5.77
CA ARG A 144 -31.91 -12.14 -4.31
C ARG A 144 -31.00 -10.98 -3.92
N PHE A 145 -30.07 -10.61 -4.80
CA PHE A 145 -29.08 -9.56 -4.57
C PHE A 145 -29.16 -8.50 -5.70
N PRO A 146 -30.28 -7.75 -5.81
CA PRO A 146 -30.48 -6.82 -6.93
C PRO A 146 -29.49 -5.63 -6.91
N ASN A 147 -28.95 -5.30 -5.73
CA ASN A 147 -28.02 -4.18 -5.51
C ASN A 147 -26.56 -4.65 -5.34
N GLY A 148 -26.25 -5.88 -5.75
CA GLY A 148 -24.92 -6.49 -5.60
C GLY A 148 -24.85 -7.52 -4.47
N LEU A 149 -23.94 -8.48 -4.63
CA LEU A 149 -23.76 -9.61 -3.73
C LEU A 149 -23.23 -9.13 -2.37
N ALA A 150 -23.85 -9.64 -1.28
CA ALA A 150 -23.55 -9.24 0.09
C ALA A 150 -23.72 -7.74 0.39
N ASN A 151 -24.58 -7.06 -0.39
CA ASN A 151 -24.83 -5.62 -0.28
C ASN A 151 -26.28 -5.29 0.13
N GLY A 152 -26.98 -6.19 0.82
CA GLY A 152 -28.34 -5.94 1.32
C GLY A 152 -28.40 -4.79 2.34
N ASN A 153 -27.33 -4.55 3.08
CA ASN A 153 -27.16 -3.40 3.97
C ASN A 153 -26.61 -2.12 3.28
N GLY A 154 -26.28 -2.19 1.99
CA GLY A 154 -25.76 -1.05 1.22
C GLY A 154 -24.33 -0.61 1.57
N LEU A 155 -23.55 -1.43 2.28
CA LEU A 155 -22.21 -1.08 2.77
C LEU A 155 -21.05 -1.52 1.86
N VAL A 156 -21.28 -2.37 0.86
CA VAL A 156 -20.23 -2.73 -0.11
C VAL A 156 -19.79 -1.48 -0.86
N GLY A 157 -18.48 -1.27 -0.92
CA GLY A 157 -17.84 -0.10 -1.52
C GLY A 157 -17.81 1.12 -0.62
N LYS A 158 -18.55 1.17 0.50
CA LYS A 158 -18.50 2.29 1.45
C LYS A 158 -17.25 2.25 2.31
N ASN A 159 -16.87 3.40 2.87
CA ASN A 159 -15.69 3.53 3.72
C ASN A 159 -14.42 3.12 2.96
N LEU A 160 -14.29 3.51 1.70
CA LEU A 160 -13.01 3.36 1.01
C LEU A 160 -11.97 4.20 1.78
N LEU A 161 -10.81 3.62 2.03
CA LEU A 161 -9.72 4.25 2.78
C LEU A 161 -8.45 4.24 1.95
N PHE A 162 -7.65 5.28 2.18
CA PHE A 162 -6.29 5.37 1.69
C PHE A 162 -5.30 5.50 2.86
N SER A 163 -4.04 5.81 2.58
CA SER A 163 -3.21 6.54 3.53
C SER A 163 -3.16 7.99 3.10
N SER A 164 -3.27 8.91 4.06
CA SER A 164 -2.97 10.31 3.77
C SER A 164 -1.49 10.43 3.37
N PHE A 165 -1.20 11.30 2.41
CA PHE A 165 0.13 11.49 1.82
C PHE A 165 0.59 12.94 1.96
N GLY A 166 1.84 13.09 2.35
CA GLY A 166 2.58 14.34 2.38
C GLY A 166 4.07 14.03 2.42
N GLY A 167 4.89 15.03 2.17
CA GLY A 167 6.34 14.84 2.17
C GLY A 167 7.09 16.10 1.79
N SER A 168 8.37 16.08 2.10
CA SER A 168 9.35 17.07 1.66
C SER A 168 10.65 16.35 1.31
N ARG A 169 11.50 17.05 0.55
CA ARG A 169 12.79 16.53 0.11
C ARG A 169 13.92 17.50 0.43
N ALA A 170 15.04 16.95 0.87
CA ALA A 170 16.30 17.63 1.07
C ALA A 170 17.21 17.36 -0.13
N ILE A 171 17.77 18.42 -0.72
CA ILE A 171 18.66 18.34 -1.86
C ILE A 171 20.08 18.69 -1.39
N PHE A 172 21.00 17.76 -1.59
CA PHE A 172 22.42 17.94 -1.32
C PHE A 172 23.19 17.97 -2.64
N ARG A 173 23.97 19.02 -2.89
CA ARG A 173 24.86 19.14 -4.05
C ARG A 173 26.16 18.41 -3.75
N VAL A 174 26.35 17.25 -4.37
CA VAL A 174 27.52 16.40 -4.15
C VAL A 174 28.80 17.17 -4.43
N SER A 175 28.86 17.93 -5.53
CA SER A 175 30.00 18.77 -5.88
C SER A 175 30.40 19.77 -4.81
N LYS A 176 29.45 20.29 -4.02
CA LYS A 176 29.69 21.29 -2.97
C LYS A 176 29.98 20.67 -1.62
N GLN A 177 29.32 19.56 -1.30
CA GLN A 177 29.25 19.05 0.07
C GLN A 177 30.05 17.77 0.34
N LYS A 178 30.53 17.05 -0.69
CA LYS A 178 31.16 15.73 -0.52
C LYS A 178 32.34 15.70 0.46
N GLU A 179 33.11 16.78 0.59
CA GLU A 179 34.27 16.83 1.50
C GLU A 179 33.83 16.94 2.95
N ALA A 180 32.84 17.80 3.24
CA ALA A 180 32.25 17.93 4.57
C ALA A 180 31.34 16.74 4.93
N ARG A 181 30.79 16.06 3.92
CA ARG A 181 29.81 14.96 4.05
C ARG A 181 30.19 13.79 3.15
N PRO A 182 31.21 12.99 3.52
CA PRO A 182 31.65 11.85 2.72
C PRO A 182 30.55 10.83 2.44
N TRP A 183 29.53 10.74 3.30
CA TRP A 183 28.39 9.85 3.10
C TRP A 183 27.58 10.14 1.83
N LEU A 184 27.68 11.32 1.21
CA LEU A 184 26.93 11.66 -0.01
C LEU A 184 27.29 10.79 -1.23
N THR A 185 28.48 10.19 -1.23
CA THR A 185 28.97 9.36 -2.34
C THR A 185 28.78 7.87 -2.09
N ASP A 186 28.27 7.46 -0.94
CA ASP A 186 28.02 6.06 -0.61
C ASP A 186 26.90 5.49 -1.52
N PRO A 187 27.08 4.30 -2.10
CA PRO A 187 26.13 3.72 -3.05
C PRO A 187 24.96 2.98 -2.39
N ALA A 188 24.95 2.81 -1.06
CA ALA A 188 23.96 2.01 -0.38
C ALA A 188 22.54 2.58 -0.58
N PRO A 189 21.57 1.79 -1.05
CA PRO A 189 20.27 2.32 -1.48
C PRO A 189 19.28 2.53 -0.34
N PHE A 190 19.56 1.99 0.85
CA PHE A 190 18.57 1.91 1.92
C PHE A 190 18.87 2.89 3.04
N VAL A 191 17.97 3.83 3.27
CA VAL A 191 17.99 4.68 4.48
C VAL A 191 17.42 3.89 5.67
N ASN A 192 16.26 3.25 5.49
CA ASN A 192 15.56 2.43 6.49
C ASN A 192 15.46 3.10 7.86
N ARG A 193 14.96 4.33 7.87
CA ARG A 193 14.61 5.04 9.09
C ARG A 193 13.17 5.49 9.06
N SER A 194 12.50 5.27 10.18
CA SER A 194 11.15 5.76 10.42
C SER A 194 11.04 6.44 11.77
N ILE A 195 10.15 7.43 11.86
CA ILE A 195 9.80 8.11 13.13
C ILE A 195 8.33 7.83 13.41
N GLN A 196 8.02 7.45 14.65
CA GLN A 196 6.68 7.12 15.13
C GLN A 196 6.32 7.77 16.47
N ASP A 197 7.12 8.72 16.96
CA ASP A 197 6.81 9.51 18.17
C ASP A 197 5.43 10.20 18.09
N PHE A 198 4.96 10.48 16.87
CA PHE A 198 3.68 11.13 16.58
C PHE A 198 2.61 10.16 16.09
N TYR A 199 2.83 8.85 16.24
CA TYR A 199 1.89 7.83 15.78
C TYR A 199 0.56 7.92 16.55
N LEU A 200 0.63 8.03 17.87
CA LEU A 200 -0.51 8.24 18.75
C LEU A 200 -0.21 9.38 19.73
N MET A 201 -0.91 10.49 19.55
CA MET A 201 -0.79 11.68 20.38
C MET A 201 -1.50 11.46 21.73
N PRO A 202 -0.99 12.07 22.83
CA PRO A 202 -1.59 11.95 24.15
C PRO A 202 -2.99 12.59 24.24
N ASP A 203 -3.23 13.62 23.42
CA ASP A 203 -4.50 14.33 23.31
C ASP A 203 -4.74 14.76 21.85
N ALA A 204 -5.89 15.40 21.58
CA ALA A 204 -6.28 15.84 20.25
C ALA A 204 -6.08 17.35 20.02
N ARG A 205 -5.22 18.04 20.78
CA ARG A 205 -5.03 19.51 20.69
C ARG A 205 -4.56 19.99 19.31
N HIS A 206 -3.96 19.09 18.53
CA HIS A 206 -3.53 19.34 17.14
C HIS A 206 -4.60 18.99 16.10
N GLY A 207 -5.84 18.68 16.53
CA GLY A 207 -6.95 18.32 15.64
C GLY A 207 -6.99 16.85 15.21
N PHE A 208 -6.09 16.02 15.75
CA PHE A 208 -6.04 14.58 15.52
C PHE A 208 -5.46 13.88 16.76
N ARG A 209 -5.84 12.61 16.96
CA ARG A 209 -5.24 11.76 18.00
C ARG A 209 -4.25 10.76 17.41
N LYS A 210 -4.57 10.18 16.26
CA LYS A 210 -3.69 9.25 15.54
C LYS A 210 -3.03 10.00 14.40
N GLY A 211 -1.72 10.17 14.48
CA GLY A 211 -0.93 10.87 13.48
C GLY A 211 -0.47 9.88 12.42
N GLY A 212 0.81 9.52 12.47
CA GLY A 212 1.42 8.79 11.37
C GLY A 212 2.83 8.30 11.60
N THR A 213 3.37 7.70 10.54
CA THR A 213 4.77 7.33 10.41
C THR A 213 5.45 8.24 9.38
N LEU A 214 6.62 8.76 9.71
CA LEU A 214 7.54 9.35 8.72
C LEU A 214 8.48 8.26 8.23
N GLY A 215 8.55 8.01 6.92
CA GLY A 215 9.47 7.04 6.32
C GLY A 215 10.52 7.75 5.45
N PHE A 216 11.79 7.68 5.83
CA PHE A 216 12.88 8.31 5.08
C PHE A 216 13.43 7.37 4.00
N MET A 217 13.66 7.90 2.81
CA MET A 217 14.16 7.16 1.65
C MET A 217 14.85 8.06 0.64
N TRP A 218 15.67 7.46 -0.23
CA TRP A 218 16.19 8.17 -1.39
C TRP A 218 15.11 8.34 -2.45
N SER A 219 15.17 9.47 -3.16
CA SER A 219 14.43 9.65 -4.41
C SER A 219 14.76 8.52 -5.39
N HIS A 220 13.77 8.05 -6.15
CA HIS A 220 13.92 6.88 -6.99
C HIS A 220 15.04 7.09 -8.03
N PRO A 221 16.04 6.18 -8.16
CA PRO A 221 17.22 6.40 -9.00
C PRO A 221 16.96 6.23 -10.50
N ASN A 222 15.69 6.23 -10.94
CA ASN A 222 15.35 5.96 -12.33
C ASN A 222 15.57 7.23 -13.17
N PRO A 223 16.56 7.24 -14.10
CA PRO A 223 16.87 8.41 -14.88
C PRO A 223 15.74 8.80 -15.85
N ILE A 224 14.89 7.86 -16.27
CA ILE A 224 13.74 8.15 -17.13
C ILE A 224 12.68 8.91 -16.34
N PHE A 225 12.36 8.47 -15.13
CA PHE A 225 11.41 9.19 -14.26
C PHE A 225 11.90 10.59 -13.94
N ALA A 226 13.19 10.73 -13.60
CA ALA A 226 13.80 12.04 -13.38
C ALA A 226 13.72 12.92 -14.64
N ALA A 227 14.06 12.39 -15.81
CA ALA A 227 14.03 13.15 -17.07
C ALA A 227 12.62 13.60 -17.44
N VAL A 228 11.61 12.73 -17.32
CA VAL A 228 10.21 13.08 -17.57
C VAL A 228 9.73 14.17 -16.61
N GLY A 229 10.05 14.06 -15.33
CA GLY A 229 9.71 15.09 -14.34
C GLY A 229 10.39 16.44 -14.61
N LEU A 230 11.68 16.42 -14.94
CA LEU A 230 12.46 17.64 -15.22
C LEU A 230 12.12 18.28 -16.56
N ALA A 231 11.66 17.48 -17.53
CA ALA A 231 11.16 17.98 -18.80
C ALA A 231 9.87 18.80 -18.60
N GLY A 232 9.06 18.46 -17.59
CA GLY A 232 7.75 19.06 -17.42
C GLY A 232 6.76 18.61 -18.51
N SER A 233 5.64 19.31 -18.63
CA SER A 233 4.57 18.95 -19.56
C SER A 233 3.92 20.17 -20.21
N GLY A 234 3.15 19.93 -21.27
CA GLY A 234 2.44 20.98 -21.99
C GLY A 234 3.37 21.99 -22.68
N LYS A 235 2.91 23.23 -22.80
CA LYS A 235 3.64 24.30 -23.51
C LYS A 235 4.92 24.76 -22.79
N SER A 236 5.07 24.47 -21.50
CA SER A 236 6.27 24.77 -20.70
C SER A 236 7.27 23.61 -20.65
N GLY A 237 6.97 22.52 -21.36
CA GLY A 237 7.88 21.38 -21.47
C GLY A 237 9.19 21.77 -22.14
N VAL A 238 10.31 21.23 -21.63
CA VAL A 238 11.65 21.50 -22.14
C VAL A 238 12.29 20.26 -22.75
N PHE A 239 13.11 20.46 -23.78
CA PHE A 239 13.84 19.39 -24.47
C PHE A 239 15.23 19.88 -24.89
N GLY A 240 16.04 18.99 -25.47
CA GLY A 240 17.35 19.35 -26.01
C GLY A 240 18.34 19.82 -24.93
N LYS A 241 19.02 20.96 -25.16
CA LYS A 241 20.09 21.45 -24.28
C LYS A 241 19.58 21.72 -22.86
N GLU A 242 18.43 22.37 -22.72
CA GLU A 242 17.92 22.74 -21.40
C GLU A 242 17.62 21.52 -20.53
N LEU A 243 16.94 20.51 -21.08
CA LEU A 243 16.70 19.26 -20.36
C LEU A 243 18.02 18.56 -19.99
N LYS A 244 19.01 18.56 -20.89
CA LYS A 244 20.35 18.01 -20.60
C LYS A 244 21.02 18.74 -19.43
N ASP A 245 20.90 20.06 -19.37
CA ASP A 245 21.45 20.87 -18.27
C ASP A 245 20.75 20.59 -16.94
N ARG A 246 19.41 20.49 -16.94
CA ARG A 246 18.61 20.07 -15.78
C ARG A 246 19.01 18.67 -15.29
N MET A 247 19.21 17.73 -16.21
CA MET A 247 19.64 16.36 -15.89
C MET A 247 21.06 16.30 -15.30
N ARG A 248 21.99 17.14 -15.77
CA ARG A 248 23.34 17.25 -15.18
C ARG A 248 23.26 17.80 -13.76
N ALA A 249 22.47 18.85 -13.55
CA ALA A 249 22.23 19.40 -12.22
C ALA A 249 21.57 18.37 -11.29
N TYR A 250 20.63 17.55 -11.79
CA TYR A 250 20.02 16.47 -11.02
C TYR A 250 21.02 15.36 -10.66
N ARG A 251 21.94 14.99 -11.57
CA ARG A 251 22.98 13.98 -11.29
C ARG A 251 23.98 14.43 -10.22
N ASP A 252 24.20 15.74 -10.09
CA ASP A 252 24.98 16.33 -9.00
C ASP A 252 24.20 16.41 -7.67
N SER A 253 22.92 16.04 -7.65
CA SER A 253 22.11 16.03 -6.44
C SER A 253 22.06 14.63 -5.80
N ARG A 254 22.05 14.60 -4.48
CA ARG A 254 21.47 13.52 -3.66
C ARG A 254 20.21 14.04 -3.02
N ILE A 255 19.11 13.34 -3.21
CA ILE A 255 17.78 13.82 -2.80
C ILE A 255 17.23 12.83 -1.77
N LEU A 256 17.30 13.22 -0.50
CA LEU A 256 16.69 12.49 0.61
C LEU A 256 15.26 12.98 0.76
N GLU A 257 14.31 12.06 0.81
CA GLU A 257 12.88 12.37 0.92
C GLU A 257 12.32 11.66 2.16
N PHE A 258 11.21 12.17 2.68
CA PHE A 258 10.36 11.38 3.55
C PHE A 258 8.94 11.34 3.00
N GLU A 259 8.28 10.20 3.22
CA GLU A 259 6.86 10.02 2.98
C GLU A 259 6.13 9.99 4.32
N VAL A 260 4.98 10.65 4.38
CA VAL A 260 4.03 10.57 5.48
C VAL A 260 3.04 9.43 5.22
N TYR A 261 2.97 8.49 6.17
CA TYR A 261 1.87 7.53 6.26
C TYR A 261 0.97 7.91 7.44
N ALA A 262 0.01 8.79 7.19
CA ALA A 262 -0.92 9.26 8.22
C ALA A 262 -2.28 8.57 8.13
N GLU A 263 -3.02 8.61 9.23
CA GLU A 263 -4.39 8.09 9.28
C GLU A 263 -5.25 8.69 8.16
N PHE A 264 -6.18 7.87 7.67
CA PHE A 264 -7.24 8.26 6.78
C PHE A 264 -8.52 7.73 7.39
N LEU A 265 -9.36 8.63 7.90
CA LEU A 265 -10.57 8.24 8.60
C LEU A 265 -11.70 7.89 7.61
N PRO A 266 -12.53 6.88 7.91
CA PRO A 266 -13.71 6.60 7.10
C PRO A 266 -14.67 7.78 7.13
N THR A 267 -15.11 8.21 5.95
CA THR A 267 -16.17 9.21 5.79
C THR A 267 -17.33 8.63 4.97
N PRO A 268 -18.58 9.09 5.20
CA PRO A 268 -19.71 8.71 4.35
C PRO A 268 -19.53 9.11 2.87
N GLY A 269 -18.71 10.14 2.61
CA GLY A 269 -18.41 10.64 1.27
C GLY A 269 -17.34 9.86 0.51
N THR A 270 -16.69 8.85 1.12
CA THR A 270 -15.66 8.06 0.46
C THR A 270 -16.15 6.65 0.13
N SER A 271 -16.26 6.35 -1.17
CA SER A 271 -16.80 5.08 -1.62
C SER A 271 -16.38 4.66 -3.02
N VAL A 272 -16.55 3.37 -3.29
CA VAL A 272 -16.57 2.75 -4.60
C VAL A 272 -18.02 2.42 -4.94
N THR A 273 -18.49 2.88 -6.10
CA THR A 273 -19.74 2.44 -6.72
C THR A 273 -19.46 1.86 -8.10
N VAL A 274 -20.49 1.38 -8.80
CA VAL A 274 -20.40 0.97 -10.20
C VAL A 274 -21.20 1.93 -11.07
N GLU A 275 -20.60 2.37 -12.18
CA GLU A 275 -21.26 3.27 -13.12
C GLU A 275 -21.83 2.48 -14.30
N SER A 276 -23.16 2.38 -14.39
CA SER A 276 -23.83 1.55 -15.40
C SER A 276 -23.69 2.10 -16.82
N GLY A 277 -23.52 3.42 -16.97
CA GLY A 277 -23.33 4.09 -18.26
C GLY A 277 -21.90 3.98 -18.81
N VAL A 278 -20.92 3.64 -17.97
CA VAL A 278 -19.51 3.54 -18.35
C VAL A 278 -19.02 2.12 -18.12
N LYS A 279 -18.69 1.44 -19.22
CA LYS A 279 -18.24 0.06 -19.20
C LYS A 279 -16.79 -0.03 -19.61
N ASP A 280 -16.07 -0.99 -19.05
CA ASP A 280 -14.74 -1.34 -19.54
C ASP A 280 -14.81 -2.02 -20.91
N LYS A 281 -13.64 -2.35 -21.46
CA LYS A 281 -13.52 -3.03 -22.77
C LYS A 281 -14.22 -4.41 -22.83
N TYR A 282 -14.64 -4.95 -21.69
CA TYR A 282 -15.33 -6.23 -21.57
C TYR A 282 -16.85 -6.06 -21.33
N GLY A 283 -17.35 -4.82 -21.35
CA GLY A 283 -18.76 -4.52 -21.12
C GLY A 283 -19.17 -4.57 -19.64
N ILE A 284 -18.21 -4.60 -18.71
CA ILE A 284 -18.47 -4.61 -17.26
C ILE A 284 -18.48 -3.17 -16.74
N PRO A 285 -19.52 -2.74 -16.00
CA PRO A 285 -19.52 -1.42 -15.36
C PRO A 285 -18.23 -1.14 -14.59
N VAL A 286 -17.65 0.04 -14.79
CA VAL A 286 -16.39 0.44 -14.14
C VAL A 286 -16.63 0.83 -12.68
N ALA A 287 -15.58 0.74 -11.86
CA ALA A 287 -15.60 1.35 -10.54
C ALA A 287 -15.63 2.89 -10.69
N ALA A 288 -16.55 3.53 -9.98
CA ALA A 288 -16.56 4.98 -9.78
C ALA A 288 -16.15 5.28 -8.35
N ILE A 289 -15.11 6.11 -8.19
CA ILE A 289 -14.54 6.44 -6.87
C ILE A 289 -15.00 7.84 -6.50
N THR A 290 -15.68 7.95 -5.37
CA THR A 290 -15.95 9.23 -4.70
C THR A 290 -15.02 9.35 -3.51
N LEU A 291 -14.34 10.48 -3.39
CA LEU A 291 -13.41 10.76 -2.31
C LEU A 291 -13.89 11.95 -1.50
N ASP A 292 -13.94 11.77 -0.19
CA ASP A 292 -14.10 12.84 0.79
C ASP A 292 -13.08 12.61 1.92
N ARG A 293 -12.69 13.65 2.64
CA ARG A 293 -11.59 13.54 3.61
C ARG A 293 -11.94 14.19 4.92
N HIS A 294 -11.60 13.51 6.00
CA HIS A 294 -11.86 14.05 7.31
C HIS A 294 -10.86 15.19 7.61
N PRO A 295 -11.29 16.32 8.19
CA PRO A 295 -10.38 17.44 8.53
C PRO A 295 -9.15 17.04 9.35
N ALA A 296 -9.29 16.01 10.19
CA ALA A 296 -8.18 15.45 10.99
C ALA A 296 -7.06 14.85 10.13
N ASP A 297 -7.39 14.30 8.96
CA ASP A 297 -6.41 13.70 8.04
C ASP A 297 -5.43 14.76 7.54
N TYR A 298 -5.96 15.95 7.18
CA TYR A 298 -5.14 17.10 6.78
C TYR A 298 -4.32 17.68 7.93
N ALA A 299 -4.90 17.74 9.14
CA ALA A 299 -4.21 18.23 10.32
C ALA A 299 -3.01 17.33 10.67
N ALA A 300 -3.22 16.01 10.69
CA ALA A 300 -2.17 15.01 10.92
C ALA A 300 -1.07 15.11 9.86
N THR A 301 -1.45 15.17 8.59
CA THR A 301 -0.48 15.23 7.47
C THR A 301 0.39 16.48 7.53
N ARG A 302 -0.21 17.67 7.70
CA ARG A 302 0.54 18.93 7.84
C ARG A 302 1.52 18.88 9.00
N PHE A 303 1.03 18.45 10.17
CA PHE A 303 1.86 18.34 11.37
C PHE A 303 3.08 17.45 11.12
N LEU A 304 2.88 16.27 10.52
CA LEU A 304 3.95 15.32 10.23
C LEU A 304 4.94 15.85 9.18
N VAL A 305 4.47 16.55 8.14
CA VAL A 305 5.37 17.20 7.16
C VAL A 305 6.28 18.21 7.85
N GLU A 306 5.74 19.06 8.72
CA GLU A 306 6.54 20.01 9.49
C GLU A 306 7.58 19.30 10.38
N ARG A 307 7.19 18.20 11.05
CA ARG A 307 8.14 17.40 11.85
C ARG A 307 9.25 16.81 10.98
N GLY A 308 8.91 16.26 9.81
CA GLY A 308 9.90 15.70 8.90
C GLY A 308 10.87 16.75 8.36
N GLU A 309 10.40 17.96 8.07
CA GLU A 309 11.24 19.08 7.64
C GLU A 309 12.23 19.54 8.71
N GLU A 310 11.84 19.52 10.00
CA GLU A 310 12.78 19.79 11.11
C GLU A 310 13.96 18.82 11.13
N VAL A 311 13.72 17.53 10.81
CA VAL A 311 14.80 16.54 10.65
C VAL A 311 15.66 16.86 9.44
N LEU A 312 15.03 17.10 8.28
CA LEU A 312 15.75 17.41 7.04
C LEU A 312 16.65 18.64 7.18
N LEU A 313 16.16 19.72 7.79
CA LEU A 313 16.92 20.95 8.00
C LEU A 313 18.16 20.74 8.89
N ARG A 314 18.08 19.85 9.89
CA ARG A 314 19.24 19.51 10.73
C ARG A 314 20.34 18.74 10.00
N LEU A 315 20.04 18.16 8.85
CA LEU A 315 21.04 17.55 7.98
C LEU A 315 21.80 18.61 7.15
N ASP A 316 21.40 19.88 7.21
CA ASP A 316 22.01 21.03 6.53
C ASP A 316 22.19 20.80 5.01
N PRO A 317 21.05 20.62 4.28
CA PRO A 317 21.04 20.49 2.82
C PRO A 317 21.18 21.85 2.12
N ASP A 318 21.52 21.84 0.83
CA ASP A 318 21.50 23.05 0.00
C ASP A 318 20.08 23.62 -0.17
N ALA A 319 19.06 22.75 -0.13
CA ALA A 319 17.67 23.14 -0.20
C ALA A 319 16.76 22.11 0.47
N VAL A 320 15.63 22.59 1.03
CA VAL A 320 14.48 21.76 1.39
C VAL A 320 13.29 22.22 0.56
N GLU A 321 12.63 21.27 -0.11
CA GLU A 321 11.47 21.54 -0.95
C GLU A 321 10.29 20.72 -0.46
N ARG A 322 9.17 21.40 -0.19
CA ARG A 322 7.93 20.74 0.19
C ARG A 322 7.24 20.16 -1.03
N VAL A 323 6.94 18.86 -0.98
CA VAL A 323 6.26 18.14 -2.05
C VAL A 323 4.73 18.28 -1.91
N GLY A 324 4.21 18.12 -0.69
CA GLY A 324 2.77 18.26 -0.44
C GLY A 324 2.37 17.99 1.00
N THR A 325 1.18 18.46 1.37
CA THR A 325 0.63 18.34 2.74
C THR A 325 -0.82 17.88 2.80
N GLN A 326 -1.42 17.63 1.64
CA GLN A 326 -2.85 17.37 1.50
C GLN A 326 -3.11 16.31 0.43
N GLY A 327 -2.20 15.37 0.19
CA GLY A 327 -2.40 14.28 -0.76
C GLY A 327 -2.98 13.03 -0.11
N GLU A 328 -3.23 12.04 -0.94
CA GLU A 328 -3.49 10.64 -0.56
C GLU A 328 -2.73 9.72 -1.51
N THR A 329 -2.36 8.54 -1.01
CA THR A 329 -1.70 7.54 -1.84
C THR A 329 -2.70 6.53 -2.36
N THR A 330 -2.87 6.48 -3.68
CA THR A 330 -3.86 5.61 -4.33
C THR A 330 -3.46 4.13 -4.34
N ILE A 331 -2.25 3.79 -3.88
CA ILE A 331 -1.72 2.42 -3.86
C ILE A 331 -1.97 1.68 -2.53
N LEU A 332 -2.44 2.37 -1.49
CA LEU A 332 -2.80 1.76 -0.19
C LEU A 332 -4.32 1.83 -0.03
N GLN A 333 -5.06 0.84 -0.56
CA GLN A 333 -6.53 0.89 -0.62
C GLN A 333 -7.19 -0.08 0.36
N HIS A 334 -8.18 0.38 1.14
CA HIS A 334 -8.85 -0.44 2.17
C HIS A 334 -10.34 -0.15 2.35
N GLY A 335 -10.99 -0.89 3.25
CA GLY A 335 -12.25 -0.53 3.92
C GLY A 335 -13.56 -0.75 3.15
N THR A 336 -13.48 -0.97 1.84
CA THR A 336 -14.64 -1.15 0.96
C THR A 336 -15.53 -2.36 1.29
N CYS A 337 -15.08 -3.30 2.12
CA CYS A 337 -15.86 -4.42 2.64
C CYS A 337 -15.53 -4.59 4.13
N ARG A 338 -15.66 -3.51 4.92
CA ARG A 338 -15.25 -3.50 6.33
C ARG A 338 -15.85 -4.67 7.11
N PHE A 339 -15.03 -5.29 7.96
CA PHE A 339 -15.52 -6.29 8.91
C PHE A 339 -16.15 -5.66 10.16
N GLY A 340 -16.90 -6.45 10.92
CA GLY A 340 -17.50 -6.06 12.18
C GLY A 340 -18.34 -7.18 12.77
N ASP A 341 -18.80 -7.00 14.01
CA ASP A 341 -19.63 -7.99 14.69
C ASP A 341 -21.13 -7.87 14.31
N ASP A 342 -21.55 -6.72 13.80
CA ASP A 342 -22.94 -6.42 13.48
C ASP A 342 -23.18 -6.35 11.95
N PRO A 343 -24.04 -7.20 11.38
CA PRO A 343 -24.36 -7.18 9.95
C PRO A 343 -25.10 -5.92 9.49
N ALA A 344 -25.71 -5.13 10.39
CA ALA A 344 -26.31 -3.84 10.02
C ALA A 344 -25.24 -2.76 9.77
N THR A 345 -24.03 -2.94 10.30
CA THR A 345 -22.96 -1.95 10.23
C THR A 345 -21.67 -2.48 9.59
N SER A 346 -21.62 -3.72 9.10
CA SER A 346 -20.45 -4.29 8.42
C SER A 346 -20.82 -5.24 7.29
N VAL A 347 -19.92 -5.39 6.31
CA VAL A 347 -20.12 -6.34 5.19
C VAL A 347 -19.69 -7.75 5.60
N LEU A 348 -18.60 -7.83 6.37
CA LEU A 348 -17.98 -9.08 6.76
C LEU A 348 -18.03 -9.28 8.27
N ASP A 349 -18.06 -10.53 8.73
CA ASP A 349 -17.74 -10.86 10.11
C ASP A 349 -16.22 -10.79 10.38
N LYS A 350 -15.82 -10.97 11.64
CA LYS A 350 -14.40 -10.96 12.06
C LYS A 350 -13.53 -12.02 11.37
N HIS A 351 -14.10 -13.01 10.69
CA HIS A 351 -13.38 -14.02 9.91
C HIS A 351 -13.32 -13.69 8.42
N CYS A 352 -13.69 -12.45 8.05
CA CYS A 352 -13.76 -11.98 6.68
C CYS A 352 -14.79 -12.73 5.81
N ARG A 353 -15.77 -13.38 6.45
CA ARG A 353 -16.90 -14.01 5.76
C ARG A 353 -18.02 -12.98 5.59
N ALA A 354 -18.65 -12.92 4.42
CA ALA A 354 -19.81 -12.07 4.21
C ALA A 354 -20.97 -12.50 5.11
N HIS A 355 -21.60 -11.55 5.80
CA HIS A 355 -22.73 -11.85 6.69
C HIS A 355 -23.92 -12.48 5.95
N GLU A 356 -24.21 -11.98 4.75
CA GLU A 356 -25.35 -12.43 3.94
C GLU A 356 -25.11 -13.71 3.13
N VAL A 357 -23.84 -14.10 2.92
CA VAL A 357 -23.44 -15.18 2.01
C VAL A 357 -22.45 -16.13 2.72
N PRO A 358 -22.91 -17.28 3.26
CA PRO A 358 -22.17 -18.04 4.27
C PRO A 358 -20.90 -18.75 3.77
N ASN A 359 -20.68 -18.82 2.46
CA ASN A 359 -19.50 -19.42 1.83
C ASN A 359 -18.71 -18.44 0.95
N LEU A 360 -18.96 -17.14 1.10
CA LEU A 360 -18.21 -16.06 0.47
C LEU A 360 -17.31 -15.37 1.50
N TYR A 361 -16.04 -15.19 1.14
CA TYR A 361 -15.06 -14.46 1.94
C TYR A 361 -14.45 -13.35 1.11
N VAL A 362 -14.05 -12.25 1.74
CA VAL A 362 -13.28 -11.18 1.09
C VAL A 362 -11.99 -10.94 1.88
N VAL A 363 -10.85 -11.28 1.28
CA VAL A 363 -9.55 -11.35 1.96
C VAL A 363 -8.52 -10.56 1.16
N ASP A 364 -8.57 -9.24 1.31
CA ASP A 364 -7.58 -8.27 0.79
C ASP A 364 -7.56 -7.01 1.69
N GLY A 365 -7.30 -5.81 1.18
CA GLY A 365 -7.36 -4.58 1.99
C GLY A 365 -8.78 -4.18 2.42
N SER A 366 -9.82 -4.70 1.78
CA SER A 366 -11.21 -4.24 1.96
C SER A 366 -11.76 -4.43 3.37
N PHE A 367 -11.26 -5.39 4.16
CA PHE A 367 -11.78 -5.66 5.50
C PHE A 367 -11.45 -4.59 6.55
N MET A 368 -10.44 -3.75 6.30
CA MET A 368 -9.86 -2.90 7.35
C MET A 368 -10.82 -1.75 7.71
N PRO A 369 -11.15 -1.55 9.00
CA PRO A 369 -12.06 -0.49 9.43
C PRO A 369 -11.42 0.92 9.46
N THR A 370 -10.09 0.99 9.40
CA THR A 370 -9.29 2.24 9.43
C THR A 370 -8.12 2.12 8.44
N GLY A 371 -7.68 3.22 7.82
CA GLY A 371 -6.53 3.22 6.90
C GLY A 371 -5.23 2.87 7.59
N GLY A 372 -5.17 3.12 8.91
CA GLY A 372 -3.97 2.92 9.70
C GLY A 372 -2.96 4.02 9.40
N SER A 373 -1.72 3.82 9.86
CA SER A 373 -0.69 4.87 9.83
C SER A 373 0.68 4.28 9.46
N VAL A 374 0.64 3.17 8.71
CA VAL A 374 1.78 2.40 8.19
C VAL A 374 1.37 1.72 6.88
N PRO A 375 2.33 1.37 5.99
CA PRO A 375 2.06 0.49 4.87
C PRO A 375 1.42 -0.83 5.31
N SER A 376 0.27 -1.15 4.74
CA SER A 376 -0.69 -2.15 5.24
C SER A 376 -0.50 -3.56 4.69
N THR A 377 0.38 -3.77 3.72
CA THR A 377 0.58 -5.07 3.07
C THR A 377 0.91 -6.19 4.06
N LEU A 378 1.68 -5.91 5.11
CA LEU A 378 1.98 -6.89 6.14
C LEU A 378 0.73 -7.29 6.94
N THR A 379 -0.14 -6.32 7.26
CA THR A 379 -1.43 -6.56 7.93
C THR A 379 -2.36 -7.41 7.06
N ILE A 380 -2.44 -7.10 5.77
CA ILE A 380 -3.23 -7.87 4.80
C ILE A 380 -2.72 -9.32 4.72
N ALA A 381 -1.40 -9.52 4.63
CA ALA A 381 -0.80 -10.84 4.62
C ALA A 381 -1.04 -11.60 5.94
N ALA A 382 -0.85 -10.96 7.10
CA ALA A 382 -1.12 -11.59 8.39
C ALA A 382 -2.59 -12.02 8.51
N ASN A 383 -3.53 -11.17 8.05
CA ASN A 383 -4.94 -11.49 8.07
C ASN A 383 -5.29 -12.65 7.12
N SER A 384 -4.67 -12.76 5.95
CA SER A 384 -4.93 -13.88 5.04
C SER A 384 -4.53 -15.23 5.65
N PHE A 385 -3.41 -15.31 6.37
CA PHE A 385 -3.02 -16.52 7.12
C PHE A 385 -4.02 -16.83 8.25
N ARG A 386 -4.49 -15.81 8.97
CA ARG A 386 -5.50 -15.98 10.04
C ARG A 386 -6.82 -16.54 9.49
N VAL A 387 -7.30 -16.02 8.36
CA VAL A 387 -8.53 -16.49 7.71
C VAL A 387 -8.33 -17.90 7.13
N ALA A 388 -7.18 -18.17 6.50
CA ALA A 388 -6.86 -19.50 6.00
C ALA A 388 -6.86 -20.56 7.12
N HIS A 389 -6.28 -20.24 8.28
CA HIS A 389 -6.32 -21.13 9.46
C HIS A 389 -7.75 -21.40 9.92
N HIS A 390 -8.60 -20.36 9.97
CA HIS A 390 -10.01 -20.52 10.30
C HIS A 390 -10.74 -21.44 9.30
N LEU A 391 -10.56 -21.22 8.00
CA LEU A 391 -11.16 -22.05 6.95
C LEU A 391 -10.72 -23.52 7.06
N VAL A 392 -9.44 -23.78 7.29
CA VAL A 392 -8.93 -25.14 7.47
C VAL A 392 -9.57 -25.82 8.69
N SER A 393 -9.77 -25.08 9.78
CA SER A 393 -10.40 -25.63 10.99
C SER A 393 -11.89 -25.93 10.83
N THR A 394 -12.60 -25.18 9.97
CA THR A 394 -14.05 -25.32 9.79
C THR A 394 -14.43 -26.25 8.64
N LEU A 395 -13.57 -26.39 7.63
CA LEU A 395 -13.81 -27.25 6.45
C LEU A 395 -13.31 -28.68 6.62
N LYS A 396 -12.46 -28.96 7.62
CA LYS A 396 -12.01 -30.32 7.98
C LYS A 396 -12.99 -31.07 8.90
N GLY A 397 -14.22 -30.56 9.04
CA GLY A 397 -15.31 -31.20 9.77
C GLY A 397 -15.98 -32.30 8.97
#